data_AF-A0A0Q9XTB9-F1
#
_entry.id   AF-A0A0Q9XTB9-F1
#
_cell.length_a   1.000
_cell.length_b   1.000
_cell.length_c   1.000
_cell.angle_alpha   90.00
_cell.angle_beta   90.00
_cell.angle_gamma   90.00
#
_symmetry.space_group_name_H-M   'P 1'
#
loop_
_entity.id
_entity.type
_entity.pdbx_description
1 polymer ?
#
loop_
_entity_poly.entity_id
_entity_poly.type
_entity_poly.pdbx_seq_one_letter_code
_entity_poly.pdbx_strand_id
1 'polypeptide(L)' 'MKFNKVDYEIHIDKETYRLTNLKMIMDYNTEMDGDSVRVVQDVQSEYMNYNEVKEIKVPAEAIEQAEEIEM' A
#
# COMPACT_ATOMS: atom_id res chain seq x y z
N MET A 1 -7.88 8.27 -15.94
CA MET A 1 -8.45 7.69 -14.70
C MET A 1 -9.71 8.44 -14.30
N LYS A 2 -10.84 7.75 -14.07
CA LYS A 2 -12.13 8.31 -13.64
C LYS A 2 -12.69 7.48 -12.50
N PHE A 3 -12.91 8.09 -11.34
CA PHE A 3 -13.48 7.41 -10.19
C PHE A 3 -14.99 7.30 -10.32
N ASN A 4 -15.52 6.10 -10.06
CA ASN A 4 -16.95 5.81 -10.01
C ASN A 4 -17.43 5.81 -8.55
N LYS A 5 -16.60 5.26 -7.64
CA LYS A 5 -16.92 5.14 -6.22
C LYS A 5 -15.64 5.11 -5.37
N VAL A 6 -15.69 5.77 -4.22
CA VAL A 6 -14.67 5.68 -3.17
C VAL A 6 -15.40 5.67 -1.83
N ASP A 7 -15.42 4.52 -1.16
CA ASP A 7 -15.84 4.41 0.24
C ASP A 7 -14.58 4.25 1.08
N TYR A 8 -14.53 4.90 2.25
CA TYR A 8 -13.44 4.72 3.18
C TYR A 8 -13.92 4.75 4.63
N GLU A 9 -13.25 3.97 5.47
CA GLU A 9 -13.39 3.95 6.92
C GLU A 9 -12.00 4.15 7.53
N ILE A 10 -11.86 5.19 8.35
CA ILE A 10 -10.60 5.59 8.99
C ILE A 10 -10.81 5.46 10.49
N HIS A 11 -9.98 4.66 11.16
CA HIS A 11 -9.97 4.56 12.61
C HIS A 11 -8.81 5.38 13.16
N ILE A 12 -9.11 6.30 14.07
CA ILE A 12 -8.11 7.16 14.70
C ILE A 12 -8.14 6.86 16.20
N ASP A 13 -6.96 6.57 16.74
CA ASP A 13 -6.77 6.42 18.18
C ASP A 13 -7.04 7.76 18.89
N LYS A 14 -7.90 7.75 19.90
CA LYS A 14 -8.37 8.98 20.55
C LYS A 14 -7.30 9.68 21.40
N GLU A 15 -6.33 8.93 21.89
CA GLU A 15 -5.32 9.44 22.83
C GLU A 15 -4.10 9.99 22.09
N THR A 16 -3.67 9.26 21.06
CA THR A 16 -2.47 9.56 20.28
C THR A 16 -2.76 10.27 18.96
N TYR A 17 -4.03 10.32 18.54
CA TYR A 17 -4.49 10.85 17.24
C TYR A 17 -3.85 10.16 16.03
N ARG A 18 -3.30 8.95 16.22
CA ARG A 18 -2.70 8.15 15.16
C ARG A 18 -3.76 7.36 14.42
N LEU A 19 -3.57 7.21 13.11
CA LEU A 19 -4.33 6.26 12.31
C LEU A 19 -4.05 4.85 12.82
N THR A 20 -5.06 4.01 12.95
CA THR A 20 -4.87 2.59 13.36
C THR A 20 -5.35 1.65 12.28
N ASN A 21 -6.40 2.03 11.54
CA ASN A 21 -6.96 1.23 10.47
C ASN A 21 -7.45 2.12 9.33
N LEU A 22 -7.26 1.65 8.09
CA LEU A 22 -7.87 2.20 6.90
C LEU A 22 -8.53 1.04 6.14
N LYS A 23 -9.84 1.16 5.89
CA LYS A 23 -10.54 0.34 4.91
C LYS A 23 -10.96 1.23 3.76
N MET A 24 -10.76 0.79 2.53
CA MET A 24 -11.12 1.55 1.36
C MET A 24 -11.63 0.64 0.25
N ILE A 25 -12.77 0.98 -0.33
CA ILE A 25 -13.29 0.37 -1.54
C ILE A 25 -13.24 1.42 -2.64
N MET A 26 -12.44 1.16 -3.67
CA MET A 26 -12.21 2.07 -4.78
C MET A 26 -12.65 1.42 -6.09
N ASP A 27 -13.46 2.14 -6.86
CA ASP A 27 -13.91 1.73 -8.19
C ASP A 27 -13.58 2.86 -9.16
N TYR A 28 -12.72 2.58 -10.14
CA TYR A 28 -12.30 3.55 -11.12
C TYR A 28 -12.14 2.91 -12.50
N ASN A 29 -12.30 3.73 -13.54
CA ASN A 29 -11.92 3.38 -14.90
C ASN A 29 -10.55 3.99 -15.21
N THR A 30 -9.67 3.22 -15.84
CA THR A 30 -8.39 3.70 -16.38
C THR A 30 -8.24 3.26 -17.82
N GLU A 31 -7.34 3.90 -18.57
CA GLU A 31 -6.96 3.44 -19.89
C GLU A 31 -5.67 2.61 -19.77
N MET A 32 -5.67 1.42 -20.36
CA MET A 32 -4.49 0.56 -20.49
C MET A 32 -4.48 0.04 -21.92
N ASP A 33 -3.36 0.25 -22.63
CA ASP A 33 -3.19 -0.14 -24.03
C ASP A 33 -4.28 0.38 -24.99
N GLY A 34 -4.90 1.53 -24.66
CA GLY A 34 -5.96 2.16 -25.45
C GLY A 34 -7.39 1.70 -25.11
N ASP A 35 -7.52 0.68 -24.25
CA ASP A 35 -8.82 0.17 -23.79
C ASP A 35 -9.20 0.75 -22.42
N SER A 36 -10.50 1.00 -22.22
CA SER A 36 -11.02 1.41 -20.92
C SER A 36 -11.22 0.18 -20.03
N VAL A 37 -10.45 0.11 -18.96
CA VAL A 37 -10.48 -0.96 -17.95
C VAL A 37 -11.12 -0.43 -16.68
N ARG A 38 -12.16 -1.12 -16.19
CA ARG A 38 -12.73 -0.88 -14.86
C ARG A 38 -11.96 -1.70 -13.82
N VAL A 39 -11.49 -1.03 -12.77
CA VAL A 39 -10.74 -1.61 -11.67
C VAL A 39 -11.54 -1.41 -10.39
N VAL A 40 -11.73 -2.50 -9.64
CA VAL A 40 -12.34 -2.49 -8.30
C VAL A 40 -11.29 -3.00 -7.32
N GLN A 41 -10.94 -2.19 -6.33
CA GLN A 41 -9.96 -2.49 -5.29
C GLN A 41 -10.61 -2.43 -3.92
N ASP A 42 -10.32 -3.44 -3.09
CA ASP A 42 -10.62 -3.48 -1.66
C ASP A 42 -9.30 -3.47 -0.91
N VAL A 43 -9.07 -2.42 -0.12
CA VAL A 43 -7.86 -2.20 0.66
C VAL A 43 -8.20 -2.24 2.13
N GLN A 44 -7.52 -3.10 2.87
CA GLN A 44 -7.58 -3.17 4.33
C GLN A 44 -6.16 -3.00 4.85
N SER A 45 -5.97 -2.04 5.76
CA SER A 45 -4.65 -1.69 6.29
C SER A 45 -4.70 -1.49 7.79
N GLU A 46 -3.69 -2.02 8.47
CA GLU A 46 -3.44 -1.82 9.89
C GLU A 46 -2.13 -1.06 10.07
N TYR A 47 -2.15 -0.03 10.93
CA TYR A 47 -0.99 0.81 11.21
C TYR A 47 -0.51 0.57 12.63
N MET A 48 0.77 0.24 12.77
CA MET A 48 1.39 -0.09 14.05
C MET A 48 2.85 0.35 14.09
N ASN A 49 3.45 0.29 15.29
CA ASN A 49 4.88 0.54 15.51
C ASN A 49 5.34 1.93 15.05
N TYR A 50 4.49 2.93 15.30
CA TYR A 50 4.77 4.33 14.98
C TYR A 50 6.07 4.82 15.62
N ASN A 51 7.04 5.18 14.78
CA ASN A 51 8.40 5.60 15.17
C ASN A 51 9.24 4.48 15.83
N GLU A 52 8.83 3.22 15.72
CA GLU A 52 9.55 2.08 16.31
C GLU A 52 10.31 1.24 15.27
N VAL A 53 10.08 1.50 13.97
CA VAL A 53 10.80 0.83 12.88
C VAL A 53 12.26 1.29 12.89
N LYS A 54 13.16 0.35 13.18
CA LYS A 54 14.60 0.54 13.07
C LYS A 54 15.04 0.45 11.62
N GLU A 55 16.31 0.76 11.37
CA GLU A 55 16.95 0.58 10.08
C GLU A 55 16.63 -0.80 9.48
N ILE A 56 16.04 -0.81 8.29
CA ILE A 56 15.81 -2.03 7.51
C ILE A 56 17.13 -2.36 6.81
N LYS A 57 17.80 -3.40 7.30
CA LYS A 57 19.04 -3.91 6.68
C LYS A 57 18.72 -5.06 5.75
N VAL A 58 19.39 -5.09 4.60
CA VAL A 58 19.38 -6.26 3.73
C VAL A 58 20.00 -7.43 4.52
N PRO A 59 19.34 -8.60 4.59
CA PRO A 59 19.92 -9.78 5.21
C PRO A 59 21.27 -10.11 4.58
N ALA A 60 22.28 -10.47 5.39
CA ALA A 60 23.62 -10.78 4.89
C ALA A 60 23.59 -11.90 3.83
N GLU A 61 22.75 -12.91 4.02
CA GLU A 61 22.53 -14.00 3.07
C GLU A 61 22.10 -13.51 1.68
N ALA A 62 21.27 -12.47 1.59
CA ALA A 62 20.83 -11.90 0.32
C ALA A 62 21.93 -11.10 -0.39
N ILE A 63 22.87 -10.54 0.37
CA ILE A 63 24.07 -9.87 -0.17
C ILE A 63 25.08 -10.92 -0.66
N GLU A 64 25.32 -11.95 0.15
CA GLU A 64 26.26 -13.03 -0.14
C GLU A 64 25.85 -13.88 -1.34
N GLN A 65 24.54 -14.07 -1.54
CA GLN A 65 23.95 -14.82 -2.65
C GLN A 65 23.59 -13.94 -3.85
N ALA A 66 23.93 -12.64 -3.83
CA ALA A 66 23.63 -11.77 -4.96
C ALA A 66 24.46 -12.17 -6.19
N GLU A 67 23.80 -12.41 -7.32
CA GLU A 67 24.46 -12.65 -8.60
C GLU A 67 24.58 -11.33 -9.37
N GLU A 68 25.73 -11.11 -10.01
CA GLU A 68 25.90 -9.98 -10.93
C GLU A 68 25.01 -10.19 -12.16
N ILE A 69 24.17 -9.18 -12.44
CA ILE A 69 23.46 -9.12 -13.71
C ILE A 69 24.43 -8.53 -14.74
N GLU A 70 24.96 -9.36 -15.63
CA GLU A 70 25.58 -8.86 -16.87
C GLU A 70 24.50 -8.18 -17.71
N MET A 71 24.63 -6.86 -17.91
CA MET A 71 23.83 -6.07 -18.84
C MET A 71 24.48 -6.03 -20.23
#